data_AF-A0AAD9X740-F1
#
_entry.id   AF-A0AAD9X740-F1
#
_cell.length_a   1.000
_cell.length_b   1.000
_cell.length_c   1.000
_cell.angle_alpha   90.00
_cell.angle_beta   90.00
_cell.angle_gamma   90.00
#
_symmetry.space_group_name_H-M   'P 1'
#
loop_
_entity.id
_entity.type
_entity.pdbx_description
1 polymer ?
#
loop_
_entity_poly.entity_id
_entity_poly.type
_entity_poly.pdbx_seq_one_letter_code
_entity_poly.pdbx_strand_id
1 'polypeptide(L)'
;MLSKDNIELQFATNHIGQFLLTNLLLETMKKTACESRTEGRIVNVSSRRHKFSYPEGIRFDKINEKMGCNFLSAYGQSKLANIMHANELAKRLKEDGLNITANSVSPGPINTNIFRHFSFLSGMPLTQSLTMLFASKFYDLEENFDQPFQRNCNLCDGIYTSGSSDSM
;
A
#
# COMPACT_ATOMS: atom_id res chain seq x y z
N MET A 1 -2.70 -14.54 10.76
CA MET A 1 -3.85 -15.37 10.35
C MET A 1 -3.69 -15.69 8.86
N LEU A 2 -4.14 -16.85 8.39
CA LEU A 2 -4.10 -17.20 6.97
C LEU A 2 -5.51 -17.09 6.35
N SER A 3 -5.58 -16.79 5.05
CA SER A 3 -6.79 -16.84 4.24
C SER A 3 -7.20 -18.29 3.94
N LYS A 4 -8.34 -18.47 3.26
CA LYS A 4 -8.78 -19.78 2.75
C LYS A 4 -7.78 -20.42 1.79
N ASP A 5 -7.01 -19.59 1.08
CA ASP A 5 -5.99 -20.00 0.12
C ASP A 5 -4.62 -20.21 0.77
N ASN A 6 -4.55 -20.27 2.10
CA ASN A 6 -3.33 -20.40 2.89
C ASN A 6 -2.30 -19.27 2.65
N ILE A 7 -2.77 -18.06 2.35
CA ILE A 7 -1.93 -16.87 2.21
C ILE A 7 -2.10 -15.98 3.45
N GLU A 8 -1.04 -15.31 3.93
CA GLU A 8 -1.16 -14.32 5.02
C GLU A 8 -2.30 -13.33 4.72
N LEU A 9 -3.19 -13.16 5.69
CA LEU A 9 -4.51 -12.56 5.46
C LEU A 9 -4.42 -11.13 4.92
N GLN A 10 -3.48 -10.30 5.41
CA GLN A 10 -3.34 -8.92 4.92
C GLN A 10 -2.79 -8.90 3.50
N PHE A 11 -1.81 -9.74 3.19
CA PHE A 11 -1.27 -9.87 1.85
C PHE A 11 -2.31 -10.42 0.86
N ALA A 12 -3.05 -11.45 1.27
CA ALA A 12 -4.14 -12.03 0.49
C ALA A 12 -5.21 -10.98 0.16
N THR A 13 -5.69 -10.27 1.18
CA THR A 13 -6.80 -9.31 1.04
C THR A 13 -6.38 -8.02 0.34
N ASN A 14 -5.24 -7.44 0.72
CA ASN A 14 -4.85 -6.12 0.25
C ASN A 14 -4.16 -6.16 -1.10
N HIS A 15 -3.47 -7.25 -1.44
CA HIS A 15 -2.62 -7.33 -2.62
C HIS A 15 -3.07 -8.42 -3.59
N ILE A 16 -3.11 -9.70 -3.18
CA ILE A 16 -3.41 -10.81 -4.10
C ILE A 16 -4.81 -10.69 -4.70
N GLY A 17 -5.82 -10.35 -3.89
CA GLY A 17 -7.17 -10.14 -4.38
C GLY A 17 -7.24 -9.00 -5.42
N GLN A 18 -6.53 -7.89 -5.18
CA GLN A 18 -6.48 -6.77 -6.11
C GLN A 18 -5.74 -7.14 -7.40
N PHE A 19 -4.58 -7.78 -7.28
CA PHE A 19 -3.80 -8.28 -8.41
C PHE A 19 -4.63 -9.20 -9.30
N LEU A 20 -5.32 -10.17 -8.72
CA LEU A 20 -6.14 -11.11 -9.47
C LEU A 20 -7.33 -10.42 -10.12
N LEU A 21 -8.05 -9.56 -9.38
CA LEU A 21 -9.18 -8.80 -9.91
C LEU A 21 -8.76 -7.94 -11.11
N THR A 22 -7.64 -7.23 -11.00
CA THR A 22 -7.10 -6.41 -12.09
C THR A 22 -6.79 -7.27 -13.31
N ASN A 23 -6.11 -8.41 -13.16
CA ASN A 23 -5.79 -9.29 -14.28
C ASN A 23 -7.04 -9.86 -14.97
N LEU A 24 -8.07 -10.23 -14.21
CA LEU A 24 -9.32 -10.75 -14.76
C LEU A 24 -10.12 -9.70 -15.54
N LEU A 25 -10.07 -8.44 -15.09
CA LEU A 25 -10.78 -7.33 -15.74
C LEU A 25 -9.99 -6.69 -16.88
N LEU A 26 -8.69 -6.96 -16.98
CA LEU A 26 -7.78 -6.22 -17.85
C LEU A 26 -8.19 -6.27 -19.32
N GLU A 27 -8.52 -7.46 -19.83
CA GLU A 27 -8.93 -7.62 -21.24
C GLU A 27 -10.25 -6.91 -21.55
N THR A 28 -11.20 -6.92 -20.61
CA THR A 28 -12.45 -6.15 -20.75
C THR A 28 -12.16 -4.65 -20.75
N MET A 29 -11.29 -4.17 -19.85
CA MET A 29 -10.91 -2.76 -19.81
C MET A 29 -10.21 -2.31 -21.10
N LYS A 30 -9.34 -3.15 -21.69
CA LYS A 30 -8.68 -2.88 -22.98
C LYS A 30 -9.71 -2.70 -24.10
N LYS A 31 -10.67 -3.62 -24.21
CA LYS A 31 -11.75 -3.54 -25.22
C LYS A 31 -12.57 -2.27 -25.03
N THR A 32 -13.02 -2.00 -23.81
CA THR A 32 -13.81 -0.80 -23.50
C THR A 32 -13.04 0.49 -23.78
N ALA A 33 -11.76 0.57 -23.42
CA ALA A 33 -10.93 1.75 -23.71
C ALA A 33 -10.76 1.99 -25.22
N CYS A 34 -10.63 0.92 -26.00
CA CYS A 34 -10.54 0.98 -27.46
C CYS A 34 -11.87 1.44 -28.10
N GLU A 35 -12.98 0.82 -27.71
CA GLU A 35 -14.32 1.08 -28.25
C GLU A 35 -14.85 2.46 -27.87
N SER A 36 -14.71 2.85 -26.60
CA SER A 36 -15.21 4.13 -26.07
C SER A 36 -14.27 5.31 -26.33
N ARG A 37 -13.03 5.04 -26.78
CA ARG A 37 -11.94 6.04 -26.91
C ARG A 37 -11.71 6.87 -25.65
N THR A 38 -12.09 6.33 -24.49
CA THR A 38 -11.94 6.98 -23.19
C THR A 38 -10.81 6.30 -22.42
N GLU A 39 -10.01 7.09 -21.72
CA GLU A 39 -8.91 6.58 -20.90
C GLU A 39 -9.42 5.73 -19.73
N GLY A 40 -8.96 4.49 -19.63
CA GLY A 40 -9.19 3.64 -18.48
C GLY A 40 -8.24 3.98 -17.32
N ARG A 41 -8.69 3.86 -16.07
CA ARG A 41 -7.84 4.10 -14.90
C ARG A 41 -7.92 2.95 -13.91
N ILE A 42 -6.77 2.49 -13.44
CA ILE A 42 -6.61 1.50 -12.40
C ILE A 42 -5.91 2.18 -11.22
N VAL A 43 -6.53 2.16 -10.03
CA VAL A 43 -6.00 2.85 -8.85
C VAL A 43 -5.85 1.88 -7.69
N ASN A 44 -4.61 1.60 -7.30
CA ASN A 44 -4.29 0.75 -6.16
C ASN A 44 -4.13 1.60 -4.90
N VAL A 45 -4.98 1.37 -3.90
CA VAL A 45 -4.89 2.08 -2.62
C VAL A 45 -3.77 1.49 -1.76
N SER A 46 -2.71 2.29 -1.59
CA SER A 46 -1.58 2.02 -0.71
C SER A 46 -1.71 2.81 0.62
N SER A 47 -0.61 2.95 1.37
CA SER A 47 -0.53 3.65 2.65
C SER A 47 0.91 4.08 2.90
N ARG A 48 1.14 5.20 3.59
CA ARG A 48 2.46 5.59 4.14
C ARG A 48 3.12 4.47 4.95
N ARG A 49 2.32 3.53 5.48
CA ARG A 49 2.83 2.34 6.17
C ARG A 49 3.63 1.36 5.29
N HIS A 50 3.70 1.54 3.97
CA HIS A 50 4.66 0.81 3.14
C HIS A 50 6.11 1.01 3.61
N LYS A 51 6.43 2.18 4.21
CA LYS A 51 7.75 2.46 4.79
C LYS A 51 8.10 1.56 5.98
N PHE A 52 7.11 0.97 6.65
CA PHE A 52 7.28 0.02 7.76
C PHE A 52 7.27 -1.43 7.30
N SER A 53 7.42 -1.69 5.99
CA SER A 53 7.67 -3.05 5.49
C SER A 53 8.95 -3.62 6.07
N TYR A 54 9.20 -4.90 5.81
CA TYR A 54 10.45 -5.53 6.24
C TYR A 54 11.66 -4.81 5.63
N PRO A 55 12.82 -4.79 6.30
CA PRO A 55 14.06 -4.27 5.72
C PRO A 55 14.40 -4.89 4.35
N GLU A 56 14.03 -6.16 4.16
CA GLU A 56 14.20 -6.92 2.92
C GLU A 56 13.11 -6.63 1.86
N GLY A 57 12.13 -5.78 2.16
CA GLY A 57 10.99 -5.48 1.31
C GLY A 57 9.89 -6.55 1.38
N ILE A 58 9.53 -7.13 0.24
CA ILE A 58 8.52 -8.19 0.16
C ILE A 58 9.21 -9.54 0.36
N ARG A 59 8.82 -10.27 1.40
CA ARG A 59 9.40 -11.57 1.76
C ARG A 59 8.63 -12.71 1.08
N PHE A 60 8.79 -12.88 -0.24
CA PHE A 60 8.04 -13.87 -1.03
C PHE A 60 8.14 -15.30 -0.48
N ASP A 61 9.35 -15.75 -0.12
CA ASP A 61 9.58 -17.10 0.41
C ASP A 61 9.00 -17.31 1.81
N LYS A 62 8.68 -16.22 2.50
CA LYS A 62 8.27 -16.19 3.92
C LYS A 62 6.94 -15.49 4.11
N ILE A 63 6.14 -15.41 3.04
CA ILE A 63 4.90 -14.62 3.03
C ILE A 63 3.89 -15.13 4.05
N ASN A 64 3.91 -16.43 4.32
CA ASN A 64 2.99 -17.15 5.21
C ASN A 64 3.57 -17.42 6.60
N GLU A 65 4.78 -16.95 6.92
CA GLU A 65 5.34 -17.17 8.25
C GLU A 65 4.40 -16.60 9.31
N LYS A 66 4.08 -17.42 10.32
CA LYS A 66 3.27 -17.00 11.46
C LYS A 66 4.01 -15.89 12.18
N MET A 67 3.57 -14.67 11.94
CA MET A 67 4.15 -13.52 12.58
C MET A 67 3.70 -13.44 14.04
N GLY A 68 4.64 -13.18 14.94
CA GLY A 68 4.34 -12.66 16.27
C GLY A 68 3.83 -11.20 16.18
N CYS A 69 4.34 -10.32 17.05
CA CYS A 69 3.98 -8.89 17.13
C CYS A 69 4.18 -8.04 15.85
N ASN A 70 4.69 -8.58 14.74
CA ASN A 70 5.09 -7.79 13.56
C ASN A 70 3.95 -7.51 12.56
N PHE A 71 2.72 -7.37 13.05
CA PHE A 71 1.53 -7.05 12.24
C PHE A 71 1.72 -5.80 11.35
N LEU A 72 2.44 -4.80 11.86
CA LEU A 72 2.73 -3.57 11.13
C LEU A 72 3.54 -3.84 9.85
N SER A 73 4.50 -4.77 9.90
CA SER A 73 5.37 -5.10 8.78
C SER A 73 4.68 -5.98 7.73
N ALA A 74 3.80 -6.91 8.11
CA ALA A 74 2.95 -7.58 7.11
C ALA A 74 2.04 -6.59 6.37
N TYR A 75 1.45 -5.67 7.13
CA TYR A 75 0.62 -4.65 6.52
C TYR A 75 1.46 -3.77 5.58
N GLY A 76 2.64 -3.35 6.04
CA GLY A 76 3.61 -2.58 5.26
C GLY A 76 4.00 -3.28 3.96
N GLN A 77 4.39 -4.56 3.98
CA GLN A 77 4.72 -5.29 2.74
C GLN A 77 3.52 -5.39 1.80
N SER A 78 2.29 -5.55 2.30
CA SER A 78 1.10 -5.61 1.45
C SER A 78 0.85 -4.27 0.74
N LYS A 79 1.17 -3.15 1.40
CA LYS A 79 1.03 -1.80 0.84
C LYS A 79 2.20 -1.44 -0.08
N LEU A 80 3.40 -1.94 0.19
CA LEU A 80 4.53 -1.89 -0.72
C LEU A 80 4.22 -2.64 -2.03
N ALA A 81 3.65 -3.84 -1.93
CA ALA A 81 3.26 -4.65 -3.09
C ALA A 81 2.25 -3.94 -3.99
N ASN A 82 1.31 -3.17 -3.43
CA ASN A 82 0.36 -2.37 -4.21
C ASN A 82 1.04 -1.25 -5.02
N ILE A 83 2.09 -0.62 -4.48
CA ILE A 83 2.89 0.40 -5.18
C ILE A 83 3.65 -0.25 -6.33
N MET A 84 4.38 -1.34 -6.04
CA MET A 84 5.16 -2.06 -7.04
C MET A 84 4.27 -2.59 -8.18
N HIS A 85 3.09 -3.11 -7.85
CA HIS A 85 2.14 -3.57 -8.85
C HIS A 85 1.60 -2.45 -9.73
N ALA A 86 1.28 -1.28 -9.18
CA ALA A 86 0.84 -0.15 -9.98
C ALA A 86 1.94 0.31 -10.96
N ASN A 87 3.19 0.39 -10.47
CA ASN A 87 4.34 0.82 -11.29
C ASN A 87 4.61 -0.16 -12.45
N GLU A 88 4.65 -1.45 -12.15
CA GLU A 88 4.89 -2.48 -13.17
C GLU A 88 3.73 -2.57 -14.16
N LEU A 89 2.48 -2.45 -13.69
CA LEU A 89 1.32 -2.43 -14.56
C LEU A 89 1.32 -1.20 -15.47
N ALA A 90 1.65 -0.01 -14.96
CA ALA A 90 1.75 1.20 -15.76
C ALA A 90 2.81 1.06 -16.87
N LYS A 91 3.95 0.45 -16.55
CA LYS A 91 5.01 0.17 -17.51
C LYS A 91 4.50 -0.75 -18.64
N ARG A 92 3.87 -1.88 -18.31
CA ARG A 92 3.32 -2.83 -19.30
C ARG A 92 2.24 -2.21 -20.16
N LEU A 93 1.30 -1.47 -19.55
CA LEU A 93 0.23 -0.79 -20.29
C LEU A 93 0.79 0.21 -21.30
N LYS A 94 1.87 0.92 -20.93
CA LYS A 94 2.57 1.84 -21.82
C LYS A 94 3.30 1.11 -22.96
N GLU A 95 3.96 0.00 -22.67
CA GLU A 95 4.63 -0.86 -23.67
C GLU A 95 3.63 -1.42 -24.70
N ASP A 96 2.43 -1.79 -24.24
CA ASP A 96 1.33 -2.26 -25.10
C ASP A 96 0.59 -1.12 -25.85
N GLY A 97 0.97 0.15 -25.63
CA GLY A 97 0.33 1.31 -26.27
C GLY A 97 -1.14 1.51 -25.88
N LEU A 98 -1.54 1.03 -24.70
CA LEU A 98 -2.93 1.06 -24.25
C LEU A 98 -3.29 2.42 -23.64
N ASN A 99 -4.50 2.91 -23.92
CA ASN A 99 -5.06 4.10 -23.27
C ASN A 99 -5.61 3.78 -21.87
N ILE A 100 -4.77 3.18 -21.02
CA ILE A 100 -5.09 2.82 -19.63
C ILE A 100 -3.93 3.26 -18.75
N THR A 101 -4.22 3.97 -17.66
CA THR A 101 -3.24 4.35 -16.65
C THR A 101 -3.39 3.53 -15.38
N ALA A 102 -2.28 3.19 -14.74
CA ALA A 102 -2.24 2.52 -13.44
C ALA A 102 -1.47 3.39 -12.45
N ASN A 103 -2.09 3.69 -11.31
CA ASN A 103 -1.53 4.57 -10.28
C ASN A 103 -1.70 3.95 -8.90
N SER A 104 -0.82 4.32 -7.96
CA SER A 104 -1.02 4.02 -6.54
C SER A 104 -1.18 5.30 -5.74
N VAL A 105 -2.12 5.30 -4.80
CA VAL A 105 -2.40 6.46 -3.94
C VAL A 105 -2.35 6.06 -2.48
N SER A 106 -1.73 6.91 -1.65
CA SER A 106 -1.78 6.80 -0.19
C SER A 106 -2.59 7.98 0.36
N PRO A 107 -3.80 7.74 0.92
CA PRO A 107 -4.75 8.81 1.28
C PRO A 107 -4.35 9.65 2.51
N GLY A 108 -3.13 9.54 3.01
CA GLY A 108 -2.69 10.21 4.24
C GLY A 108 -3.28 9.58 5.52
N PRO A 109 -3.12 10.23 6.69
CA PRO A 109 -3.67 9.75 7.96
C PRO A 109 -5.19 9.91 7.95
N ILE A 110 -5.88 8.90 7.45
CA ILE A 110 -7.33 8.77 7.57
C ILE A 110 -7.65 7.92 8.79
N ASN A 111 -8.49 8.44 9.69
CA ASN A 111 -8.95 7.75 10.89
C ASN A 111 -9.90 6.61 10.49
N THR A 112 -9.30 5.54 9.96
CA THR A 112 -10.00 4.35 9.51
C THR A 112 -9.97 3.31 10.61
N ASN A 113 -11.07 2.59 10.72
CA ASN A 113 -11.32 1.64 11.79
C ASN A 113 -10.55 0.30 11.53
N ILE A 114 -9.41 0.37 10.82
CA ILE A 114 -8.48 -0.72 10.47
C ILE A 114 -7.82 -1.30 11.72
N PHE A 115 -7.65 -0.49 12.77
CA PHE A 115 -7.06 -0.88 14.03
C PHE A 115 -8.08 -1.36 15.08
N ARG A 116 -9.36 -1.55 14.74
CA ARG A 116 -10.38 -1.96 15.73
C ARG A 116 -10.08 -3.29 16.43
N HIS A 117 -9.38 -4.17 15.72
CA HIS A 117 -8.94 -5.48 16.23
C HIS A 117 -7.51 -5.44 16.78
N PHE A 118 -6.89 -4.26 16.81
CA PHE A 118 -5.65 -4.02 17.54
C PHE A 118 -6.01 -3.87 19.02
N SER A 119 -6.37 -4.98 19.65
CA SER A 119 -6.54 -5.05 21.10
C SER A 119 -5.16 -4.97 21.76
N PHE A 120 -4.60 -3.76 21.83
CA PHE A 120 -3.41 -3.50 22.64
C PHE A 120 -3.74 -3.34 24.13
N LEU A 121 -5.02 -3.29 24.53
CA LEU A 121 -5.39 -3.07 25.93
C LEU A 121 -6.63 -3.90 26.33
N SER A 122 -6.47 -5.21 26.52
CA SER A 122 -7.44 -6.02 27.27
C SER A 122 -6.86 -6.39 28.64
N GLY A 123 -6.55 -5.38 29.46
CA GLY A 123 -6.08 -5.64 30.84
C GLY A 123 -5.61 -4.47 31.71
N MET A 124 -5.74 -3.19 31.32
CA MET A 124 -5.40 -2.08 32.22
C MET A 124 -6.57 -1.09 32.35
N PRO A 125 -6.94 -0.68 33.59
CA PRO A 125 -8.04 0.23 33.80
C PRO A 125 -7.74 1.58 33.15
N LEU A 126 -8.75 2.08 32.44
CA LEU A 126 -8.76 3.31 31.68
C LEU A 126 -8.36 4.51 32.56
N THR A 127 -7.19 5.10 32.29
CA THR A 127 -7.03 6.55 32.41
C THR A 127 -6.91 7.10 30.99
N GLN A 128 -7.94 7.82 30.56
CA GLN A 128 -8.07 8.38 29.20
C GLN A 128 -6.86 9.25 28.77
N SER A 129 -6.00 9.67 29.70
CA SER A 129 -4.78 10.41 29.40
C SER A 129 -3.65 9.57 28.81
N LEU A 130 -3.54 8.28 29.10
CA LEU A 130 -2.40 7.47 28.61
C LEU A 130 -2.56 7.10 27.13
N THR A 131 -3.79 6.83 26.67
CA THR A 131 -4.06 6.54 25.25
C THR A 131 -3.77 7.74 24.36
N MET A 132 -4.03 8.97 24.85
CA MET A 132 -3.68 10.21 24.16
C MET A 132 -2.16 10.44 24.13
N LEU A 133 -1.41 10.03 25.15
CA LEU A 133 0.05 10.09 25.15
C LEU A 133 0.70 9.05 24.22
N PHE A 134 0.10 7.86 24.08
CA PHE A 134 0.54 6.90 23.08
C PHE A 134 0.15 7.33 21.67
N ALA A 135 -1.05 7.89 21.47
CA ALA A 135 -1.45 8.46 20.19
C ALA A 135 -0.60 9.68 19.82
N SER A 136 -0.30 10.57 20.76
CA SER A 136 0.60 11.71 20.52
C SER A 136 2.01 11.24 20.28
N LYS A 137 2.57 10.29 21.04
CA LYS A 137 3.90 9.73 20.73
C LYS A 137 3.93 8.96 19.41
N PHE A 138 2.83 8.32 19.00
CA PHE A 138 2.72 7.70 17.68
C PHE A 138 2.62 8.75 16.56
N TYR A 139 1.87 9.83 16.77
CA TYR A 139 1.82 10.98 15.85
C TYR A 139 3.17 11.71 15.79
N ASP A 140 3.84 11.92 16.93
CA ASP A 140 5.17 12.53 17.05
C ASP A 140 6.25 11.63 16.43
N LEU A 141 6.09 10.30 16.47
CA LEU A 141 6.94 9.36 15.74
C LEU A 141 6.70 9.42 14.22
N GLU A 142 5.51 9.80 13.76
CA GLU A 142 5.24 10.05 12.33
C GLU A 142 5.79 11.40 11.86
N GLU A 143 5.80 12.43 12.72
CA GLU A 143 6.29 13.79 12.39
C GLU A 143 7.82 13.92 12.47
N ASN A 144 8.47 13.26 13.45
CA ASN A 144 9.93 13.32 13.61
C ASN A 144 10.74 12.41 12.66
N PHE A 145 10.07 11.59 11.83
CA PHE A 145 10.72 10.67 10.88
C PHE A 145 10.82 11.20 9.44
N ASP A 146 10.56 12.50 9.24
CA ASP A 146 10.73 13.21 7.96
C ASP A 146 12.21 13.62 7.67
N GLN A 147 13.19 13.08 8.41
CA GLN A 147 14.61 13.17 8.05
C GLN A 147 15.08 11.97 7.21
N PRO A 148 16.00 12.18 6.24
CA PRO A 148 15.92 11.50 4.96
C PRO A 148 16.61 10.12 4.98
N PHE A 149 15.83 9.03 4.82
CA PHE A 149 16.36 7.74 4.39
C PHE A 149 16.57 7.77 2.87
N GLN A 150 17.58 8.54 2.45
CA GLN A 150 17.95 8.77 1.05
C GLN A 150 19.23 8.01 0.65
N ARG A 151 19.59 6.94 1.36
CA ARG A 151 20.79 6.16 1.01
C ARG A 151 20.43 4.71 0.80
N ASN A 152 20.47 4.29 -0.47
CA ASN A 152 20.59 2.91 -0.96
C ASN A 152 19.32 2.20 -1.47
N CYS A 153 18.28 2.92 -1.88
CA CYS A 153 17.26 2.32 -2.75
C CYS A 153 17.19 3.07 -4.07
N ASN A 154 17.96 2.61 -5.07
CA ASN A 154 18.00 3.14 -6.45
C ASN A 154 16.65 2.98 -7.20
N LEU A 155 15.56 2.65 -6.50
CA LEU A 155 14.23 2.43 -7.06
C LEU A 155 13.22 3.55 -6.70
N CYS A 156 13.60 4.49 -5.83
CA CYS A 156 12.70 5.51 -5.29
C CYS A 156 12.78 6.88 -6.00
N ASP A 157 13.73 7.09 -6.91
CA ASP A 157 13.97 8.41 -7.54
C ASP A 157 12.87 8.83 -8.53
N GLY A 158 11.89 7.97 -8.82
CA GLY A 158 10.74 8.29 -9.69
C GLY A 158 9.47 8.76 -8.98
N ILE A 159 9.48 8.93 -7.64
CA ILE A 159 8.25 9.05 -6.83
C ILE A 159 7.67 10.48 -6.79
N TYR A 160 8.35 11.50 -7.33
CA TYR A 160 7.92 12.91 -7.22
C TYR A 160 8.05 13.72 -8.53
N THR A 161 7.48 13.29 -9.65
CA THR A 161 7.20 14.23 -10.76
C THR A 161 5.93 13.86 -11.52
N SER A 162 4.78 14.41 -11.09
CA SER A 162 3.70 14.84 -11.98
C SER A 162 2.66 15.62 -11.18
N GLY A 163 2.84 16.94 -11.13
CA GLY A 163 1.95 17.88 -10.45
C GLY A 163 2.28 19.30 -10.93
N SER A 164 1.89 19.56 -12.17
CA SER A 164 1.77 20.84 -12.88
C SER A 164 1.96 22.13 -12.08
N SER A 165 2.92 22.94 -12.51
CA SER A 165 2.84 24.41 -12.45
C SER A 165 3.46 24.99 -13.73
N ASP A 166 2.73 24.85 -14.84
CA ASP A 166 2.86 25.73 -16.01
C ASP A 166 1.48 26.33 -16.26
N SER A 167 1.33 27.60 -15.89
CA SER A 167 0.35 28.52 -16.48
C SER A 167 0.73 29.96 -16.12
N MET A 168 1.22 30.67 -17.15
CA MET A 168 1.32 32.13 -17.35
C MET A 168 2.13 32.98 -16.37
#